data_AF-A0A953NXM7-F1
#
_entry.id   AF-A0A953NXM7-F1
#
_cell.length_a   1.000
_cell.length_b   1.000
_cell.length_c   1.000
_cell.angle_alpha   90.00
_cell.angle_beta   90.00
_cell.angle_gamma   90.00
#
_symmetry.space_group_name_H-M   'P 1'
#
loop_
_entity.id
_entity.type
_entity.pdbx_description
1 polymer ?
#
loop_
_entity_poly.entity_id
_entity_poly.type
_entity_poly.pdbx_seq_one_letter_code
_entity_poly.pdbx_strand_id
1 'polypeptide(L)'
;MAAGVVTTVATDQSNALNAYTVTPLDISILGWTVTNESKAPGLSILAFRQAGVLKFSLSSTPLFSGPSPWFDVTASPFSAKCDGVTDDTVAIQAALTAACAVRSGATVFFPTNTSGSCVVTSLNADNCTGVKLVGGQDTYTGQPASRVMLKFTGATGPLLSLQSTTGVKVQGLFLFSSNAALSGNFIETAHSTTGGDTFADKFFDNTIIGTSSAPAVMLSLDKATDVIVENNLFTGAAVYIKGETSAASYSVNNTIRNNSFQAQPTTAFIQNPDQNWTITGNDFELGTGAPVLQSTGGSINWTSLNFSNNFVGDMSGTGTFTVFSLPATNDAGTAGGAVFLANQVGTTGTNVSTFSIGNNNNGVIIMGNNFGTAGSWATFLTLGTSVGITVGENTYAAINTFLSGTPATGSIFDNTGQTTMYGAVKAASSFQVGSGTAFSGRDGTGTNIASNTVGMPLVFGCNGTATSSQTLFLELPNSATTTCTDTAAASLVSAPLPTAGTVNNLICKAVTGGKVAGSGVMTVRKSGSPQALTCTFGTGTLCTDVTHSFSVAATDNIQIIFTTQATETLANIVCTVEKH
;
A
#
# COMPACT_ATOMS: atom_id res chain seq x y z
N MET A 1 80.86 -38.61 -13.39
CA MET A 1 80.27 -37.31 -13.00
C MET A 1 79.01 -37.13 -13.82
N ALA A 2 77.86 -37.46 -13.22
CA ALA A 2 76.54 -37.39 -13.84
C ALA A 2 75.88 -36.08 -13.42
N ALA A 3 75.50 -35.24 -14.38
CA ALA A 3 74.77 -34.01 -14.13
C ALA A 3 73.27 -34.32 -14.09
N GLY A 4 72.67 -34.22 -12.91
CA GLY A 4 71.23 -34.23 -12.73
C GLY A 4 70.67 -32.82 -12.88
N VAL A 5 69.67 -32.65 -13.75
CA VAL A 5 68.74 -31.53 -13.70
C VAL A 5 67.34 -32.14 -13.68
N VAL A 6 66.75 -32.14 -12.49
CA VAL A 6 65.32 -32.41 -12.26
C VAL A 6 64.65 -31.04 -12.24
N THR A 7 63.67 -30.82 -13.10
CA THR A 7 62.75 -29.67 -12.99
C THR A 7 61.33 -30.21 -13.00
N THR A 8 60.82 -30.51 -11.82
CA THR A 8 59.41 -30.79 -11.58
C THR A 8 58.69 -29.46 -11.46
N VAL A 9 57.88 -29.09 -12.45
CA VAL A 9 56.89 -28.01 -12.30
C VAL A 9 55.61 -28.69 -11.81
N ALA A 10 55.24 -28.40 -10.56
CA ALA A 10 53.95 -28.81 -10.02
C ALA A 10 52.84 -28.02 -10.72
N THR A 11 51.97 -28.70 -11.46
CA THR A 11 50.67 -28.14 -11.85
C THR A 11 49.69 -28.34 -10.71
N ASP A 12 49.35 -27.26 -10.03
CA ASP A 12 48.19 -27.19 -9.13
C ASP A 12 46.91 -27.38 -9.97
N GLN A 13 46.18 -28.46 -9.69
CA GLN A 13 44.98 -28.93 -10.40
C GLN A 13 43.69 -28.47 -9.70
N SER A 14 43.68 -27.25 -9.14
CA SER A 14 42.49 -26.72 -8.46
C SER A 14 42.03 -25.37 -9.01
N ASN A 15 41.67 -25.32 -10.30
CA ASN A 15 40.72 -24.33 -10.80
C ASN A 15 40.07 -24.83 -12.10
N ALA A 16 38.74 -24.94 -12.09
CA ALA A 16 37.95 -25.30 -13.25
C ALA A 16 38.19 -24.28 -14.38
N LEU A 17 38.87 -24.70 -15.45
CA LEU A 17 39.01 -23.92 -16.67
C LEU A 17 37.63 -23.79 -17.33
N ASN A 18 37.02 -22.61 -17.22
CA ASN A 18 35.91 -22.25 -18.10
C ASN A 18 36.42 -22.29 -19.55
N ALA A 19 35.68 -23.01 -20.41
CA ALA A 19 36.01 -23.18 -21.82
C ALA A 19 35.96 -21.82 -22.55
N TYR A 20 37.12 -21.25 -22.87
CA TYR A 20 37.22 -20.09 -23.77
C TYR A 20 37.10 -20.57 -25.21
N THR A 21 36.15 -20.00 -25.96
CA THR A 21 36.08 -20.18 -27.42
C THR A 21 37.04 -19.16 -28.05
N VAL A 22 38.24 -19.62 -28.42
CA VAL A 22 39.20 -18.79 -29.15
C VAL A 22 38.78 -18.79 -30.62
N THR A 23 38.34 -17.65 -31.14
CA THR A 23 38.19 -17.47 -32.60
C THR A 23 39.56 -17.59 -33.27
N PRO A 24 39.69 -18.27 -34.42
CA PRO A 24 40.99 -18.49 -35.05
C PRO A 24 41.65 -17.15 -35.39
N LEU A 25 42.78 -16.87 -34.75
CA LEU A 25 43.64 -15.76 -35.10
C LEU A 25 44.82 -16.33 -35.89
N ASP A 26 44.91 -16.00 -37.18
CA ASP A 26 46.06 -16.38 -38.00
C ASP A 26 47.25 -15.49 -37.62
N ILE A 27 48.22 -16.07 -36.90
CA ILE A 27 49.48 -15.40 -36.58
C ILE A 27 50.54 -15.87 -37.57
N SER A 28 50.91 -15.00 -38.51
CA SER A 28 52.05 -15.22 -39.42
C SER A 28 53.31 -14.62 -38.80
N ILE A 29 54.25 -15.47 -38.39
CA ILE A 29 55.61 -15.06 -38.03
C ILE A 29 56.58 -15.70 -39.02
N LEU A 30 57.31 -14.86 -39.75
CA LEU A 30 58.46 -15.23 -40.60
C LEU A 30 58.24 -16.46 -41.50
N GLY A 31 57.13 -16.46 -42.26
CA GLY A 31 56.92 -17.41 -43.36
C GLY A 31 56.47 -18.82 -42.96
N TRP A 32 56.07 -19.03 -41.70
CA TRP A 32 55.44 -20.29 -41.27
C TRP A 32 53.96 -20.04 -40.95
N THR A 33 53.09 -20.65 -41.74
CA THR A 33 51.64 -20.68 -41.49
C THR A 33 51.34 -21.88 -40.60
N VAL A 34 50.90 -21.65 -39.37
CA VAL A 34 50.37 -22.71 -38.51
C VAL A 34 48.87 -22.76 -38.71
N THR A 35 48.39 -23.72 -39.51
CA THR A 35 46.96 -23.99 -39.65
C THR A 35 46.47 -24.81 -38.46
N ASN A 36 45.51 -24.26 -37.71
CA ASN A 36 44.93 -24.94 -36.55
C ASN A 36 43.90 -25.99 -37.01
N GLU A 37 44.31 -27.26 -37.09
CA GLU A 37 43.45 -28.36 -37.57
C GLU A 37 42.72 -29.15 -36.47
N SER A 38 42.76 -28.76 -35.19
CA SER A 38 42.17 -29.59 -34.13
C SER A 38 40.90 -29.01 -33.50
N LYS A 39 39.83 -29.82 -33.51
CA LYS A 39 38.52 -29.62 -32.86
C LYS A 39 38.54 -29.80 -31.32
N ALA A 40 39.69 -29.64 -30.66
CA ALA A 40 39.79 -29.74 -29.20
C ALA A 40 40.55 -28.53 -28.63
N PRO A 41 40.11 -27.94 -27.50
CA PRO A 41 40.77 -26.76 -26.91
C PRO A 41 42.00 -27.19 -26.12
N GLY A 42 43.06 -27.59 -26.84
CA GLY A 42 44.37 -27.88 -26.28
C GLY A 42 45.42 -27.17 -27.13
N LEU A 43 45.89 -26.00 -26.68
CA LEU A 43 47.02 -25.32 -27.30
C LEU A 43 48.31 -26.09 -26.96
N SER A 44 48.71 -27.03 -27.82
CA SER A 44 50.02 -27.69 -27.67
C SER A 44 51.09 -26.82 -28.35
N ILE A 45 51.91 -26.13 -27.57
CA ILE A 45 53.08 -25.42 -28.09
C ILE A 45 54.22 -26.43 -28.18
N LEU A 46 54.61 -26.80 -29.39
CA LEU A 46 55.77 -27.64 -29.64
C LEU A 46 57.04 -26.80 -29.37
N ALA A 47 57.83 -27.21 -28.38
CA ALA A 47 58.98 -26.46 -27.88
C ALA A 47 60.01 -26.13 -28.98
N PHE A 48 60.34 -24.84 -29.13
CA PHE A 48 61.47 -24.40 -29.94
C PHE A 48 62.80 -24.73 -29.24
N ARG A 49 63.77 -25.31 -29.97
CA ARG A 49 65.12 -25.65 -29.47
C ARG A 49 66.10 -24.45 -29.42
N GLN A 50 65.62 -23.22 -29.56
CA GLN A 50 66.46 -22.03 -29.37
C GLN A 50 66.10 -21.35 -28.05
N ALA A 51 67.13 -21.01 -27.27
CA ALA A 51 67.05 -20.32 -25.99
C ALA A 51 66.59 -18.84 -26.12
N GLY A 52 65.51 -18.61 -26.86
CA GLY A 52 64.82 -17.32 -26.94
C GLY A 52 63.53 -17.38 -26.13
N VAL A 53 63.37 -16.48 -25.17
CA VAL A 53 62.14 -16.35 -24.39
C VAL A 53 61.02 -15.85 -25.32
N LEU A 54 60.13 -16.74 -25.75
CA LEU A 54 58.91 -16.35 -26.45
C LEU A 54 57.93 -15.79 -25.41
N LYS A 55 57.84 -14.46 -25.29
CA LYS A 55 56.85 -13.81 -24.42
C LYS A 55 55.51 -13.77 -25.15
N PHE A 56 54.61 -14.70 -24.85
CA PHE A 56 53.19 -14.53 -25.15
C PHE A 56 52.58 -13.59 -24.12
N SER A 57 52.19 -12.39 -24.54
CA SER A 57 51.27 -11.56 -23.75
C SER A 57 49.86 -11.85 -24.24
N LEU A 58 49.19 -12.79 -23.58
CA LEU A 58 47.75 -12.90 -23.67
C LEU A 58 47.17 -11.72 -22.91
N SER A 59 46.84 -10.64 -23.63
CA SER A 59 45.93 -9.63 -23.13
C SER A 59 44.54 -10.28 -23.09
N SER A 60 44.22 -10.93 -21.97
CA SER A 60 42.82 -11.22 -21.66
C SER A 60 42.16 -9.88 -21.35
N THR A 61 41.75 -9.15 -22.39
CA THR A 61 40.68 -8.19 -22.21
C THR A 61 39.51 -9.00 -21.68
N PRO A 62 39.04 -8.77 -20.44
CA PRO A 62 37.92 -9.52 -19.91
C PRO A 62 36.77 -9.43 -20.91
N LEU A 63 36.30 -10.59 -21.39
CA LEU A 63 35.14 -10.67 -22.27
C LEU A 63 33.93 -10.26 -21.44
N PHE A 64 33.55 -8.99 -21.53
CA PHE A 64 32.35 -8.48 -20.91
C PHE A 64 31.12 -9.07 -21.59
N SER A 65 30.19 -9.60 -20.81
CA SER A 65 28.94 -10.16 -21.32
C SER A 65 27.88 -9.06 -21.46
N GLY A 66 27.68 -8.58 -22.69
CA GLY A 66 26.38 -8.00 -23.09
C GLY A 66 26.38 -7.25 -24.43
N PRO A 67 25.28 -6.56 -24.79
CA PRO A 67 25.07 -6.02 -26.14
C PRO A 67 25.99 -4.83 -26.45
N SER A 68 26.79 -4.95 -27.50
CA SER A 68 27.56 -3.86 -28.12
C SER A 68 26.63 -2.75 -28.63
N PRO A 69 27.01 -1.45 -28.55
CA PRO A 69 28.35 -0.97 -28.19
C PRO A 69 28.56 -0.64 -26.71
N TRP A 70 29.81 -0.86 -26.27
CA TRP A 70 30.32 -0.60 -24.92
C TRP A 70 31.36 0.52 -24.98
N PHE A 71 31.28 1.47 -24.05
CA PHE A 71 32.19 2.60 -23.92
C PHE A 71 32.86 2.54 -22.54
N ASP A 72 34.01 1.89 -22.45
CA ASP A 72 34.85 1.88 -21.24
C ASP A 72 35.50 3.25 -21.08
N VAL A 73 35.15 3.95 -19.99
CA VAL A 73 35.60 5.32 -19.74
C VAL A 73 37.12 5.44 -19.60
N THR A 74 37.81 4.38 -19.18
CA THR A 74 39.27 4.37 -18.98
C THR A 74 40.05 3.97 -20.22
N ALA A 75 39.40 3.30 -21.17
CA ALA A 75 40.01 2.88 -22.42
C ALA A 75 40.13 4.05 -23.42
N SER A 76 41.07 3.93 -24.36
CA SER A 76 41.13 4.84 -25.52
C SER A 76 39.84 4.69 -26.35
N PRO A 77 39.20 5.78 -26.80
CA PRO A 77 39.72 7.16 -26.84
C PRO A 77 39.40 8.02 -25.60
N PHE A 78 38.63 7.54 -24.62
CA PHE A 78 38.11 8.37 -23.52
C PHE A 78 39.15 8.63 -22.43
N SER A 79 39.91 7.60 -22.04
CA SER A 79 41.12 7.71 -21.21
C SER A 79 40.94 8.39 -19.84
N ALA A 80 39.77 8.26 -19.20
CA ALA A 80 39.56 8.68 -17.81
C ALA A 80 40.58 7.99 -16.90
N LYS A 81 41.11 8.75 -15.93
CA LYS A 81 42.16 8.30 -15.00
C LYS A 81 41.58 7.59 -13.79
N CYS A 82 40.49 8.10 -13.21
CA CYS A 82 39.86 7.57 -12.01
C CYS A 82 40.86 7.32 -10.86
N ASP A 83 41.80 8.25 -10.69
CA ASP A 83 42.88 8.20 -9.69
C ASP A 83 42.50 8.90 -8.37
N GLY A 84 41.28 9.44 -8.27
CA GLY A 84 40.76 10.17 -7.13
C GLY A 84 41.19 11.63 -7.02
N VAL A 85 41.96 12.13 -7.99
CA VAL A 85 42.50 13.50 -7.99
C VAL A 85 42.20 14.22 -9.31
N THR A 86 42.44 13.56 -10.43
CA THR A 86 42.22 14.09 -11.78
C THR A 86 40.72 14.27 -12.04
N ASP A 87 40.33 15.43 -12.57
CA ASP A 87 38.96 15.66 -13.04
C ASP A 87 38.72 14.89 -14.36
N ASP A 88 37.91 13.85 -14.27
CA ASP A 88 37.56 12.93 -15.35
C ASP A 88 36.30 13.35 -16.13
N THR A 89 35.74 14.53 -15.82
CA THR A 89 34.48 15.02 -16.40
C THR A 89 34.48 14.96 -17.93
N VAL A 90 35.52 15.49 -18.58
CA VAL A 90 35.57 15.55 -20.06
C VAL A 90 35.65 14.15 -20.68
N ALA A 91 36.45 13.26 -20.10
CA ALA A 91 36.62 11.89 -20.58
C ALA A 91 35.33 11.07 -20.47
N ILE A 92 34.68 11.13 -19.30
CA ILE A 92 33.43 10.42 -19.03
C ILE A 92 32.28 11.01 -19.87
N GLN A 93 32.22 12.34 -20.00
CA GLN A 93 31.22 13.00 -20.85
C GLN A 93 31.38 12.60 -22.32
N ALA A 94 32.61 12.43 -22.81
CA ALA A 94 32.85 11.95 -24.18
C ALA A 94 32.32 10.52 -24.39
N ALA A 95 32.53 9.61 -23.43
CA ALA A 95 31.98 8.26 -23.47
C ALA A 95 30.44 8.27 -23.44
N LEU A 96 29.86 9.10 -22.58
CA LEU A 96 28.41 9.28 -22.47
C LEU A 96 27.80 9.83 -23.76
N THR A 97 28.43 10.84 -24.35
CA THR A 97 28.01 11.43 -25.63
C THR A 97 28.05 10.38 -26.75
N ALA A 98 29.09 9.55 -26.81
CA ALA A 98 29.19 8.46 -27.77
C ALA A 98 28.09 7.41 -27.57
N ALA A 99 27.77 7.07 -26.31
CA ALA A 99 26.67 6.15 -26.00
C ALA A 99 25.30 6.72 -26.40
N CYS A 100 25.03 8.00 -26.09
CA CYS A 100 23.78 8.66 -26.45
C CYS A 100 23.59 8.78 -27.97
N ALA A 101 24.68 8.91 -28.74
CA ALA A 101 24.62 8.93 -30.20
C ALA A 101 24.14 7.60 -30.81
N VAL A 102 24.30 6.47 -30.10
CA VAL A 102 23.91 5.14 -30.59
C VAL A 102 22.39 4.88 -30.44
N ARG A 103 21.74 5.45 -29.42
CA ARG A 103 20.29 5.34 -29.12
C ARG A 103 19.72 3.93 -28.90
N SER A 104 20.51 2.85 -28.97
CA SER A 104 20.04 1.46 -28.99
C SER A 104 20.58 0.57 -27.87
N GLY A 105 20.58 1.03 -26.61
CA GLY A 105 20.98 0.16 -25.49
C GLY A 105 22.46 0.22 -25.11
N ALA A 106 23.21 1.22 -25.61
CA ALA A 106 24.65 1.36 -25.38
C ALA A 106 24.99 1.48 -23.88
N THR A 107 26.14 0.94 -23.51
CA THR A 107 26.61 0.96 -22.11
C THR A 107 27.86 1.80 -21.96
N VAL A 108 27.83 2.77 -21.04
CA VAL A 108 29.00 3.44 -20.48
C VAL A 108 29.48 2.63 -19.28
N PHE A 109 30.69 2.10 -19.37
CA PHE A 109 31.23 1.14 -18.41
C PHE A 109 32.31 1.79 -17.54
N PHE A 110 32.18 1.60 -16.23
CA PHE A 110 33.13 2.07 -15.22
C PHE A 110 33.86 0.86 -14.61
N PRO A 111 35.15 0.61 -14.96
CA PRO A 111 35.86 -0.59 -14.53
C PRO A 111 36.30 -0.55 -13.06
N THR A 112 36.18 -1.68 -12.37
CA THR A 112 36.48 -1.83 -10.92
C THR A 112 37.97 -1.97 -10.59
N ASN A 113 38.84 -2.06 -11.60
CA ASN A 113 40.29 -2.14 -11.42
C ASN A 113 40.95 -0.77 -11.18
N THR A 114 40.18 0.31 -11.12
CA THR A 114 40.67 1.64 -10.78
C THR A 114 40.97 1.71 -9.29
N SER A 115 42.20 2.04 -8.92
CA SER A 115 42.63 2.17 -7.52
C SER A 115 42.05 3.38 -6.78
N GLY A 116 41.23 4.21 -7.44
CA GLY A 116 40.68 5.46 -6.92
C GLY A 116 39.22 5.71 -7.31
N SER A 117 38.85 6.99 -7.30
CA SER A 117 37.54 7.47 -7.74
C SER A 117 37.66 8.28 -9.02
N CYS A 118 36.61 8.28 -9.84
CA CYS A 118 36.53 9.21 -10.96
C CYS A 118 35.96 10.53 -10.43
N VAL A 119 36.79 11.57 -10.38
CA VAL A 119 36.37 12.89 -9.89
C VAL A 119 35.63 13.58 -11.02
N VAL A 120 34.43 14.10 -10.75
CA VAL A 120 33.59 14.75 -11.76
C VAL A 120 32.93 16.00 -11.20
N THR A 121 32.69 16.99 -12.05
CA THR A 121 32.05 18.26 -11.68
C THR A 121 30.64 18.42 -12.22
N SER A 122 30.29 17.74 -13.31
CA SER A 122 28.92 17.57 -13.85
C SER A 122 28.94 16.59 -15.03
N LEU A 123 27.86 15.84 -15.22
CA LEU A 123 27.64 14.99 -16.39
C LEU A 123 26.25 15.25 -16.96
N ASN A 124 26.14 15.28 -18.28
CA ASN A 124 24.89 15.53 -18.99
C ASN A 124 24.57 14.36 -19.93
N ALA A 125 23.45 13.69 -19.67
CA ALA A 125 22.81 12.69 -20.51
C ALA A 125 21.36 13.06 -20.85
N ASP A 126 21.08 14.36 -20.92
CA ASP A 126 19.77 14.86 -21.32
C ASP A 126 19.40 14.34 -22.71
N ASN A 127 18.13 14.00 -22.92
CA ASN A 127 17.59 13.48 -24.18
C ASN A 127 18.20 12.14 -24.65
N CYS A 128 18.95 11.44 -23.80
CA CYS A 128 19.49 10.12 -24.15
C CYS A 128 18.40 9.04 -24.08
N THR A 129 18.48 8.07 -24.99
CA THR A 129 17.53 6.95 -25.07
C THR A 129 18.26 5.62 -24.94
N GLY A 130 17.83 4.81 -23.98
CA GLY A 130 18.30 3.44 -23.77
C GLY A 130 19.75 3.31 -23.27
N VAL A 131 20.37 4.38 -22.80
CA VAL A 131 21.78 4.35 -22.34
C VAL A 131 21.87 3.71 -20.95
N LYS A 132 22.90 2.91 -20.71
CA LYS A 132 23.19 2.33 -19.41
C LYS A 132 24.51 2.87 -18.87
N LEU A 133 24.55 3.23 -17.60
CA LEU A 133 25.75 3.56 -16.84
C LEU A 133 25.95 2.44 -15.83
N VAL A 134 27.01 1.65 -15.99
CA VAL A 134 27.22 0.41 -15.22
C VAL A 134 28.59 0.40 -14.56
N GLY A 135 28.61 0.19 -13.24
CA GLY A 135 29.83 -0.11 -12.48
C GLY A 135 30.29 -1.56 -12.68
N GLY A 136 31.59 -1.82 -12.61
CA GLY A 136 32.20 -3.12 -12.92
C GLY A 136 31.90 -4.30 -11.97
N GLN A 137 30.89 -4.21 -11.09
CA GLN A 137 30.36 -5.33 -10.34
C GLN A 137 28.82 -5.33 -10.37
N ASP A 138 28.24 -6.39 -10.93
CA ASP A 138 26.79 -6.57 -11.03
C ASP A 138 26.16 -7.10 -9.73
N THR A 139 26.96 -7.47 -8.72
CA THR A 139 26.45 -8.06 -7.47
C THR A 139 26.44 -7.05 -6.33
N TYR A 140 25.24 -6.72 -5.85
CA TYR A 140 25.04 -6.04 -4.57
C TYR A 140 25.60 -6.90 -3.42
N THR A 141 26.75 -6.53 -2.86
CA THR A 141 27.33 -7.18 -1.66
C THR A 141 26.99 -6.44 -0.37
N GLY A 142 26.20 -5.35 -0.45
CA GLY A 142 25.94 -4.44 0.68
C GLY A 142 27.17 -3.66 1.16
N GLN A 143 28.32 -3.78 0.49
CA GLN A 143 29.57 -3.12 0.88
C GLN A 143 29.96 -2.06 -0.16
N PRO A 144 30.12 -0.77 0.23
CA PRO A 144 30.52 0.31 -0.69
C PRO A 144 31.87 0.10 -1.38
N ALA A 145 32.78 -0.66 -0.75
CA ALA A 145 34.18 -0.75 -1.14
C ALA A 145 34.46 -1.48 -2.47
N SER A 146 33.48 -2.16 -3.07
CA SER A 146 33.68 -2.94 -4.29
C SER A 146 33.16 -2.26 -5.56
N ARG A 147 32.66 -1.02 -5.46
CA ARG A 147 32.06 -0.25 -6.56
C ARG A 147 32.98 0.88 -7.03
N VAL A 148 32.90 1.23 -8.30
CA VAL A 148 33.56 2.45 -8.82
C VAL A 148 32.85 3.66 -8.23
N MET A 149 33.63 4.54 -7.58
CA MET A 149 33.13 5.78 -7.02
C MET A 149 33.19 6.91 -8.04
N LEU A 150 32.04 7.51 -8.35
CA LEU A 150 31.92 8.81 -8.99
C LEU A 150 31.86 9.88 -7.91
N LYS A 151 32.99 10.56 -7.70
CA LYS A 151 33.13 11.59 -6.68
C LYS A 151 32.79 12.95 -7.28
N PHE A 152 31.61 13.45 -6.97
CA PHE A 152 31.17 14.77 -7.37
C PHE A 152 31.77 15.87 -6.50
N THR A 153 32.38 16.87 -7.14
CA THR A 153 32.98 18.04 -6.48
C THR A 153 32.32 19.36 -6.85
N GLY A 154 31.35 19.35 -7.77
CA GLY A 154 30.62 20.53 -8.20
C GLY A 154 29.87 21.22 -7.04
N ALA A 155 29.79 22.55 -7.09
CA ALA A 155 29.01 23.35 -6.12
C ALA A 155 27.61 23.69 -6.64
N THR A 156 27.43 23.66 -7.96
CA THR A 156 26.18 24.01 -8.65
C THR A 156 25.87 22.97 -9.72
N GLY A 157 24.57 22.72 -9.92
CA GLY A 157 24.09 21.73 -10.88
C GLY A 157 24.21 20.29 -10.38
N PRO A 158 23.59 19.33 -11.09
CA PRO A 158 23.64 17.92 -10.73
C PRO A 158 24.96 17.25 -11.08
N LEU A 159 25.28 16.17 -10.36
CA LEU A 159 26.27 15.18 -10.82
C LEU A 159 25.85 14.62 -12.16
N LEU A 160 24.58 14.24 -12.30
CA LEU A 160 24.05 13.61 -13.49
C LEU A 160 22.71 14.26 -13.85
N SER A 161 22.70 14.99 -14.96
CA SER A 161 21.48 15.46 -15.61
C SER A 161 20.98 14.40 -16.58
N LEU A 162 19.76 13.92 -16.34
CA LEU A 162 19.01 12.95 -17.14
C LEU A 162 17.69 13.59 -17.56
N GLN A 163 17.73 14.85 -17.98
CA GLN A 163 16.50 15.53 -18.33
C GLN A 163 15.96 14.99 -19.65
N SER A 164 14.66 14.69 -19.72
CA SER A 164 14.02 14.17 -20.92
C SER A 164 14.62 12.86 -21.44
N THR A 165 15.11 11.99 -20.56
CA THR A 165 15.65 10.68 -20.95
C THR A 165 14.56 9.65 -21.19
N THR A 166 14.91 8.56 -21.88
CA THR A 166 13.97 7.44 -22.03
C THR A 166 14.69 6.11 -21.89
N GLY A 167 14.32 5.32 -20.89
CA GLY A 167 14.87 3.98 -20.67
C GLY A 167 16.33 3.97 -20.27
N VAL A 168 16.83 5.06 -19.66
CA VAL A 168 18.20 5.13 -19.13
C VAL A 168 18.31 4.29 -17.86
N LYS A 169 19.45 3.64 -17.68
CA LYS A 169 19.74 2.80 -16.51
C LYS A 169 21.00 3.27 -15.81
N VAL A 170 20.94 3.45 -14.49
CA VAL A 170 22.10 3.71 -13.64
C VAL A 170 22.23 2.56 -12.64
N GLN A 171 23.32 1.80 -12.75
CA GLN A 171 23.47 0.53 -12.06
C GLN A 171 24.85 0.34 -11.43
N GLY A 172 24.88 -0.15 -10.19
CA GLY A 172 26.10 -0.69 -9.58
C GLY A 172 27.17 0.36 -9.29
N LEU A 173 26.79 1.64 -9.23
CA LEU A 173 27.72 2.75 -9.01
C LEU A 173 27.72 3.19 -7.54
N PHE A 174 28.86 3.71 -7.08
CA PHE A 174 28.94 4.50 -5.87
C PHE A 174 28.98 5.98 -6.27
N LEU A 175 27.87 6.69 -6.07
CA LEU A 175 27.72 8.10 -6.35
C LEU A 175 27.92 8.90 -5.05
N PHE A 176 28.97 9.72 -5.00
CA PHE A 176 29.34 10.45 -3.79
C PHE A 176 29.41 11.95 -4.03
N SER A 177 28.51 12.72 -3.40
CA SER A 177 28.63 14.18 -3.32
C SER A 177 29.58 14.56 -2.20
N SER A 178 30.77 15.05 -2.57
CA SER A 178 31.79 15.48 -1.61
C SER A 178 31.70 16.97 -1.24
N ASN A 179 30.78 17.70 -1.87
CA ASN A 179 30.63 19.13 -1.70
C ASN A 179 29.43 19.46 -0.80
N ALA A 180 29.72 19.86 0.45
CA ALA A 180 28.70 20.25 1.43
C ALA A 180 27.91 21.51 1.04
N ALA A 181 28.33 22.26 0.03
CA ALA A 181 27.65 23.46 -0.45
C ALA A 181 26.64 23.19 -1.59
N LEU A 182 26.50 21.94 -2.05
CA LEU A 182 25.54 21.59 -3.11
C LEU A 182 24.10 21.83 -2.64
N SER A 183 23.46 22.87 -3.19
CA SER A 183 22.09 23.29 -2.86
C SER A 183 21.02 22.79 -3.83
N GLY A 184 21.43 22.11 -4.91
CA GLY A 184 20.54 21.62 -5.96
C GLY A 184 20.26 20.12 -5.88
N ASN A 185 19.74 19.59 -6.99
CA ASN A 185 19.53 18.17 -7.20
C ASN A 185 20.87 17.50 -7.53
N PHE A 186 21.14 16.34 -6.96
CA PHE A 186 22.35 15.56 -7.26
C PHE A 186 22.19 14.72 -8.53
N ILE A 187 21.03 14.10 -8.69
CA ILE A 187 20.56 13.49 -9.94
C ILE A 187 19.26 14.18 -10.34
N GLU A 188 19.21 14.69 -11.57
CA GLU A 188 18.06 15.40 -12.12
C GLU A 188 17.40 14.60 -13.24
N THR A 189 16.08 14.40 -13.18
CA THR A 189 15.30 13.74 -14.23
C THR A 189 14.18 14.64 -14.79
N ALA A 190 14.21 15.94 -14.51
CA ALA A 190 13.25 16.91 -15.03
C ALA A 190 13.05 16.88 -16.54
N HIS A 191 11.92 17.42 -16.99
CA HIS A 191 11.73 17.71 -18.41
C HIS A 191 12.60 18.92 -18.81
N SER A 192 13.47 18.72 -19.81
CA SER A 192 14.25 19.80 -20.43
C SER A 192 13.38 20.73 -21.29
N THR A 193 13.90 21.86 -21.78
CA THR A 193 13.12 22.74 -22.68
C THR A 193 12.93 22.18 -24.09
N THR A 194 13.64 21.12 -24.45
CA THR A 194 13.75 20.61 -25.83
C THR A 194 13.32 19.16 -26.01
N GLY A 195 13.19 18.41 -24.91
CA GLY A 195 12.87 16.99 -24.92
C GLY A 195 11.43 16.70 -24.52
N GLY A 196 11.12 15.42 -24.32
CA GLY A 196 9.88 15.00 -23.67
C GLY A 196 10.07 14.82 -22.16
N ASP A 197 9.15 14.09 -21.54
CA ASP A 197 9.28 13.70 -20.15
C ASP A 197 10.34 12.62 -19.98
N THR A 198 10.93 12.54 -18.80
CA THR A 198 11.75 11.39 -18.47
C THR A 198 10.84 10.17 -18.30
N PHE A 199 11.14 9.08 -19.00
CA PHE A 199 10.26 7.93 -19.09
C PHE A 199 11.01 6.60 -18.96
N ALA A 200 10.50 5.68 -18.13
CA ALA A 200 10.98 4.30 -18.00
C ALA A 200 12.45 4.14 -17.55
N ASP A 201 12.99 5.16 -16.88
CA ASP A 201 14.35 5.15 -16.34
C ASP A 201 14.47 4.26 -15.09
N LYS A 202 15.67 3.73 -14.84
CA LYS A 202 15.93 2.80 -13.72
C LYS A 202 17.20 3.12 -12.96
N PHE A 203 17.08 3.17 -11.64
CA PHE A 203 18.19 3.32 -10.70
C PHE A 203 18.23 2.09 -9.81
N PHE A 204 19.25 1.25 -9.95
CA PHE A 204 19.32 0.03 -9.17
C PHE A 204 20.71 -0.39 -8.72
N ASP A 205 20.76 -1.01 -7.55
CA ASP A 205 22.00 -1.50 -6.93
C ASP A 205 23.07 -0.39 -6.76
N ASN A 206 22.67 0.87 -6.54
CA ASN A 206 23.59 1.98 -6.32
C ASN A 206 23.83 2.26 -4.84
N THR A 207 24.94 2.93 -4.54
CA THR A 207 25.19 3.59 -3.26
C THR A 207 25.24 5.08 -3.52
N ILE A 208 24.32 5.85 -2.96
CA ILE A 208 24.14 7.27 -3.26
C ILE A 208 24.28 8.06 -1.95
N ILE A 209 25.39 8.77 -1.81
CA ILE A 209 25.82 9.38 -0.55
C ILE A 209 26.11 10.87 -0.75
N GLY A 210 25.62 11.70 0.17
CA GLY A 210 26.01 13.11 0.30
C GLY A 210 26.81 13.39 1.57
N THR A 211 27.64 14.43 1.53
CA THR A 211 28.28 14.97 2.73
C THR A 211 27.35 15.95 3.43
N SER A 212 26.93 15.63 4.66
CA SER A 212 26.33 16.58 5.62
C SER A 212 25.16 17.42 5.08
N SER A 213 23.95 16.85 5.02
CA SER A 213 22.70 17.49 4.57
C SER A 213 22.69 18.09 3.15
N ALA A 214 23.80 17.99 2.42
CA ALA A 214 23.92 18.32 0.99
C ALA A 214 24.20 17.02 0.21
N PRO A 215 23.47 16.74 -0.89
CA PRO A 215 22.61 17.65 -1.65
C PRO A 215 21.30 18.02 -0.97
N ALA A 216 20.66 19.09 -1.46
CA ALA A 216 19.29 19.40 -1.08
C ALA A 216 18.34 18.26 -1.49
N VAL A 217 18.54 17.68 -2.68
CA VAL A 217 17.78 16.51 -3.16
C VAL A 217 18.74 15.51 -3.79
N MET A 218 18.69 14.24 -3.38
CA MET A 218 19.55 13.20 -3.94
C MET A 218 19.08 12.76 -5.34
N LEU A 219 17.78 12.47 -5.49
CA LEU A 219 17.17 12.09 -6.75
C LEU A 219 15.88 12.88 -6.96
N SER A 220 15.86 13.74 -7.98
CA SER A 220 14.66 14.43 -8.45
C SER A 220 13.97 13.59 -9.52
N LEU A 221 12.69 13.30 -9.30
CA LEU A 221 11.73 12.65 -10.21
C LEU A 221 10.67 13.65 -10.73
N ASP A 222 10.99 14.94 -10.70
CA ASP A 222 10.13 15.99 -11.24
C ASP A 222 9.89 15.76 -12.73
N LYS A 223 8.63 15.80 -13.19
CA LYS A 223 8.23 15.49 -14.58
C LYS A 223 8.77 14.17 -15.12
N ALA A 224 8.98 13.21 -14.22
CA ALA A 224 9.39 11.86 -14.58
C ALA A 224 8.22 10.89 -14.46
N THR A 225 8.22 9.89 -15.35
CA THR A 225 7.14 8.91 -15.46
C THR A 225 7.69 7.49 -15.58
N ASP A 226 7.04 6.52 -14.92
CA ASP A 226 7.42 5.10 -14.95
C ASP A 226 8.89 4.83 -14.52
N VAL A 227 9.40 5.61 -13.56
CA VAL A 227 10.77 5.43 -13.04
C VAL A 227 10.79 4.36 -11.95
N ILE A 228 11.80 3.48 -12.00
CA ILE A 228 12.04 2.46 -10.99
C ILE A 228 13.31 2.78 -10.20
N VAL A 229 13.17 2.90 -8.88
CA VAL A 229 14.28 3.07 -7.93
C VAL A 229 14.32 1.85 -7.01
N GLU A 230 15.31 0.98 -7.19
CA GLU A 230 15.36 -0.33 -6.53
C GLU A 230 16.71 -0.71 -5.93
N ASN A 231 16.74 -1.36 -4.76
CA ASN A 231 17.97 -1.91 -4.17
C ASN A 231 19.11 -0.87 -3.99
N ASN A 232 18.77 0.40 -3.78
CA ASN A 232 19.76 1.45 -3.56
C ASN A 232 19.94 1.72 -2.07
N LEU A 233 21.14 2.18 -1.72
CA LEU A 233 21.43 2.80 -0.43
C LEU A 233 21.44 4.33 -0.59
N PHE A 234 20.62 5.03 0.19
CA PHE A 234 20.60 6.49 0.26
C PHE A 234 21.08 6.98 1.62
N THR A 235 21.96 7.98 1.65
CA THR A 235 22.33 8.68 2.89
C THR A 235 22.87 10.09 2.68
N GLY A 236 22.67 11.00 3.63
CA GLY A 236 23.37 12.29 3.68
C GLY A 236 22.82 13.42 2.80
N ALA A 237 21.51 13.57 2.66
CA ALA A 237 20.86 14.65 1.92
C ALA A 237 19.73 15.30 2.75
N ALA A 238 19.21 16.45 2.32
CA ALA A 238 18.01 17.02 2.92
C ALA A 238 16.74 16.26 2.51
N VAL A 239 16.65 15.87 1.24
CA VAL A 239 15.62 14.98 0.68
C VAL A 239 16.29 13.86 -0.11
N TYR A 240 15.90 12.60 0.10
CA TYR A 240 16.45 11.51 -0.70
C TYR A 240 15.79 11.41 -2.06
N ILE A 241 14.47 11.30 -2.11
CA ILE A 241 13.74 11.24 -3.38
C ILE A 241 12.68 12.34 -3.38
N LYS A 242 12.65 13.14 -4.44
CA LYS A 242 11.63 14.18 -4.62
C LYS A 242 10.84 13.91 -5.89
N GLY A 243 9.51 13.95 -5.81
CA GLY A 243 8.64 13.97 -6.99
C GLY A 243 8.43 15.40 -7.50
N GLU A 244 7.18 15.86 -7.49
CA GLU A 244 6.77 17.15 -8.03
C GLU A 244 7.44 18.35 -7.32
N THR A 245 7.97 19.30 -8.09
CA THR A 245 8.62 20.51 -7.54
C THR A 245 7.70 21.70 -7.35
N SER A 246 6.61 21.78 -8.12
CA SER A 246 5.65 22.90 -8.12
C SER A 246 4.33 22.46 -8.72
N ALA A 247 3.23 23.17 -8.41
CA ALA A 247 1.86 22.92 -8.86
C ALA A 247 1.64 22.73 -10.37
N ALA A 248 2.61 23.15 -11.20
CA ALA A 248 2.57 23.00 -12.65
C ALA A 248 3.41 21.81 -13.16
N SER A 249 3.90 20.98 -12.24
CA SER A 249 4.71 19.81 -12.49
C SER A 249 3.92 18.53 -12.16
N TYR A 250 4.55 17.38 -12.34
CA TYR A 250 3.95 16.07 -12.07
C TYR A 250 5.04 15.04 -11.81
N SER A 251 4.67 13.87 -11.28
CA SER A 251 5.56 12.72 -11.19
C SER A 251 4.73 11.44 -11.11
N VAL A 252 4.73 10.62 -12.16
CA VAL A 252 3.63 9.66 -12.37
C VAL A 252 4.12 8.21 -12.51
N ASN A 253 3.41 7.26 -11.90
CA ASN A 253 3.68 5.81 -12.02
C ASN A 253 5.08 5.37 -11.55
N ASN A 254 5.68 6.06 -10.58
CA ASN A 254 7.03 5.71 -10.12
C ASN A 254 7.00 4.58 -9.08
N THR A 255 7.99 3.70 -9.13
CA THR A 255 8.13 2.57 -8.20
C THR A 255 9.42 2.70 -7.39
N ILE A 256 9.30 2.80 -6.07
CA ILE A 256 10.40 2.89 -5.12
C ILE A 256 10.40 1.63 -4.26
N ARG A 257 11.34 0.71 -4.45
CA ARG A 257 11.30 -0.58 -3.75
C ARG A 257 12.62 -1.13 -3.26
N ASN A 258 12.60 -1.87 -2.16
CA ASN A 258 13.79 -2.57 -1.63
C ASN A 258 15.00 -1.67 -1.41
N ASN A 259 14.80 -0.36 -1.18
CA ASN A 259 15.88 0.57 -0.88
C ASN A 259 16.13 0.61 0.63
N SER A 260 17.38 0.87 1.02
CA SER A 260 17.74 1.20 2.39
C SER A 260 18.03 2.70 2.47
N PHE A 261 17.28 3.40 3.31
CA PHE A 261 17.47 4.81 3.56
C PHE A 261 18.11 4.98 4.92
N GLN A 262 19.42 5.19 4.94
CA GLN A 262 20.23 5.26 6.14
C GLN A 262 20.61 6.67 6.50
N ALA A 263 20.76 6.91 7.80
CA ALA A 263 20.90 8.23 8.39
C ALA A 263 19.72 9.15 8.05
N GLN A 264 19.37 9.98 9.00
CA GLN A 264 18.19 10.80 8.86
C GLN A 264 18.41 11.94 7.85
N PRO A 265 17.52 12.13 6.86
CA PRO A 265 17.50 13.33 6.04
C PRO A 265 17.05 14.53 6.87
N THR A 266 17.53 15.74 6.59
CA THR A 266 17.13 16.92 7.37
C THR A 266 15.70 17.40 7.08
N THR A 267 15.11 16.98 5.96
CA THR A 267 13.75 17.38 5.55
C THR A 267 12.80 16.20 5.40
N ALA A 268 13.07 15.24 4.52
CA ALA A 268 12.21 14.07 4.32
C ALA A 268 12.92 12.93 3.60
N PHE A 269 12.46 11.69 3.78
CA PHE A 269 12.93 10.58 2.96
C PHE A 269 12.41 10.70 1.53
N ILE A 270 11.10 10.81 1.40
CA ILE A 270 10.42 11.02 0.11
C ILE A 270 9.54 12.27 0.23
N GLN A 271 9.78 13.22 -0.67
CA GLN A 271 9.05 14.47 -0.73
C GLN A 271 8.21 14.54 -2.02
N ASN A 272 6.97 14.99 -1.88
CA ASN A 272 6.05 15.24 -3.00
C ASN A 272 5.88 14.04 -3.96
N PRO A 273 5.63 12.81 -3.46
CA PRO A 273 5.15 11.74 -4.34
C PRO A 273 3.83 12.21 -4.96
N ASP A 274 3.64 12.03 -6.26
CA ASP A 274 2.47 12.55 -6.96
C ASP A 274 1.56 11.36 -7.37
N GLN A 275 1.30 11.12 -8.65
CA GLN A 275 0.24 10.19 -9.07
C GLN A 275 0.77 8.75 -9.23
N ASN A 276 0.02 7.77 -8.71
CA ASN A 276 0.24 6.33 -8.89
C ASN A 276 1.63 5.83 -8.43
N TRP A 277 2.21 6.44 -7.39
CA TRP A 277 3.47 5.96 -6.83
C TRP A 277 3.27 4.65 -6.07
N THR A 278 4.20 3.71 -6.23
CA THR A 278 4.29 2.50 -5.41
C THR A 278 5.59 2.50 -4.61
N ILE A 279 5.48 2.47 -3.29
CA ILE A 279 6.60 2.51 -2.35
C ILE A 279 6.55 1.24 -1.48
N THR A 280 7.45 0.28 -1.74
CA THR A 280 7.33 -1.04 -1.08
C THR A 280 8.63 -1.74 -0.73
N GLY A 281 8.66 -2.48 0.39
CA GLY A 281 9.83 -3.28 0.76
C GLY A 281 11.04 -2.44 1.16
N ASN A 282 10.86 -1.15 1.44
CA ASN A 282 11.97 -0.26 1.82
C ASN A 282 12.20 -0.26 3.34
N ASP A 283 13.40 0.16 3.70
CA ASP A 283 13.87 0.32 5.08
C ASP A 283 14.18 1.80 5.34
N PHE A 284 13.47 2.43 6.28
CA PHE A 284 13.58 3.85 6.63
C PHE A 284 14.10 4.04 8.06
N GLU A 285 15.37 4.40 8.19
CA GLU A 285 16.07 4.59 9.47
C GLU A 285 15.89 6.02 10.03
N LEU A 286 14.90 6.22 10.90
CA LEU A 286 14.44 7.57 11.31
C LEU A 286 15.47 8.39 12.09
N GLY A 287 16.44 7.77 12.76
CA GLY A 287 17.46 8.47 13.54
C GLY A 287 16.85 9.44 14.57
N THR A 288 17.13 10.74 14.47
CA THR A 288 16.59 11.76 15.41
C THR A 288 15.21 12.33 15.04
N GLY A 289 14.62 11.91 13.91
CA GLY A 289 13.24 12.20 13.50
C GLY A 289 13.08 13.10 12.26
N ALA A 290 12.74 12.49 11.11
CA ALA A 290 12.30 13.17 9.89
C ALA A 290 11.06 12.47 9.29
N PRO A 291 10.17 13.21 8.59
CA PRO A 291 9.08 12.61 7.82
C PRO A 291 9.55 11.58 6.81
N VAL A 292 8.88 10.43 6.76
CA VAL A 292 9.08 9.43 5.70
C VAL A 292 8.46 9.95 4.41
N LEU A 293 7.19 10.37 4.48
CA LEU A 293 6.50 11.02 3.37
C LEU A 293 6.12 12.44 3.78
N GLN A 294 6.56 13.40 3.00
CA GLN A 294 6.19 14.80 3.19
C GLN A 294 5.67 15.40 1.91
N SER A 295 4.59 16.18 2.01
CA SER A 295 4.18 17.08 0.95
C SER A 295 4.50 18.53 1.31
N THR A 296 5.18 19.23 0.42
CA THR A 296 5.49 20.65 0.51
C THR A 296 5.01 21.34 -0.77
N GLY A 297 4.09 22.30 -0.63
CA GLY A 297 3.43 22.96 -1.76
C GLY A 297 1.93 22.64 -1.81
N GLY A 298 1.10 23.67 -1.97
CA GLY A 298 -0.36 23.58 -1.80
C GLY A 298 -1.13 23.05 -3.02
N SER A 299 -0.55 22.24 -3.89
CA SER A 299 -1.27 21.73 -5.09
C SER A 299 -0.84 20.34 -5.55
N ILE A 300 -0.22 19.55 -4.68
CA ILE A 300 0.24 18.21 -5.05
C ILE A 300 -0.94 17.25 -4.91
N ASN A 301 -1.27 16.55 -5.99
CA ASN A 301 -2.45 15.69 -6.07
C ASN A 301 -2.03 14.22 -5.89
N TRP A 302 -1.97 13.76 -4.64
CA TRP A 302 -1.66 12.35 -4.35
C TRP A 302 -2.85 11.49 -4.76
N THR A 303 -2.87 11.01 -6.00
CA THR A 303 -3.86 10.05 -6.47
C THR A 303 -3.23 8.67 -6.55
N SER A 304 -3.80 7.71 -5.82
CA SER A 304 -3.41 6.29 -5.85
C SER A 304 -1.98 5.99 -5.40
N LEU A 305 -1.52 6.64 -4.33
CA LEU A 305 -0.28 6.26 -3.65
C LEU A 305 -0.45 4.89 -2.98
N ASN A 306 0.49 3.96 -3.19
CA ASN A 306 0.56 2.69 -2.47
C ASN A 306 1.86 2.62 -1.65
N PHE A 307 1.74 2.53 -0.33
CA PHE A 307 2.85 2.40 0.62
C PHE A 307 2.71 1.08 1.39
N SER A 308 3.49 0.06 1.02
CA SER A 308 3.28 -1.29 1.56
C SER A 308 4.54 -2.08 1.91
N ASN A 309 4.48 -2.96 2.90
CA ASN A 309 5.59 -3.83 3.30
C ASN A 309 6.91 -3.08 3.61
N ASN A 310 6.84 -1.83 4.10
CA ASN A 310 8.02 -1.08 4.48
C ASN A 310 8.30 -1.21 5.98
N PHE A 311 9.57 -1.10 6.35
CA PHE A 311 10.00 -0.86 7.72
C PHE A 311 10.30 0.63 7.91
N VAL A 312 9.76 1.22 8.97
CA VAL A 312 10.02 2.59 9.40
C VAL A 312 10.37 2.53 10.88
N GLY A 313 11.62 2.80 11.25
CA GLY A 313 12.07 2.47 12.60
C GLY A 313 13.32 3.19 13.10
N ASP A 314 13.83 2.68 14.21
CA ASP A 314 15.09 3.06 14.86
C ASP A 314 15.25 4.55 15.15
N MET A 315 14.14 5.17 15.53
CA MET A 315 14.14 6.51 16.09
C MET A 315 14.86 6.50 17.46
N SER A 316 15.76 7.45 17.68
CA SER A 316 16.54 7.67 18.90
C SER A 316 16.42 9.10 19.47
N GLY A 317 15.58 9.95 18.87
CA GLY A 317 15.38 11.36 19.26
C GLY A 317 14.06 11.65 19.99
N THR A 318 13.90 12.88 20.47
CA THR A 318 12.65 13.43 21.05
C THR A 318 11.97 14.47 20.16
N GLY A 319 12.43 14.58 18.90
CA GLY A 319 11.92 15.54 17.93
C GLY A 319 10.41 15.39 17.68
N THR A 320 9.75 16.51 17.41
CA THR A 320 8.34 16.55 17.01
C THR A 320 8.26 16.61 15.49
N PHE A 321 7.62 15.61 14.87
CA PHE A 321 7.37 15.58 13.43
C PHE A 321 6.17 14.67 13.13
N THR A 322 5.74 14.67 11.87
CA THR A 322 4.74 13.74 11.35
C THR A 322 5.41 12.73 10.42
N VAL A 323 5.19 11.43 10.64
CA VAL A 323 5.81 10.37 9.81
C VAL A 323 5.30 10.44 8.37
N PHE A 324 3.97 10.54 8.20
CA PHE A 324 3.29 10.62 6.91
C PHE A 324 2.42 11.88 6.83
N SER A 325 2.81 12.82 5.96
CA SER A 325 2.06 14.07 5.74
C SER A 325 1.53 14.14 4.31
N LEU A 326 0.23 13.86 4.16
CA LEU A 326 -0.51 13.95 2.90
C LEU A 326 -1.01 15.39 2.70
N PRO A 327 -0.86 15.99 1.50
CA PRO A 327 -1.30 17.36 1.24
C PRO A 327 -2.82 17.48 1.25
N ALA A 328 -3.32 18.71 1.29
CA ALA A 328 -4.70 18.94 0.88
C ALA A 328 -4.82 18.75 -0.64
N THR A 329 -5.90 18.15 -1.12
CA THR A 329 -6.21 18.11 -2.55
C THR A 329 -7.07 19.31 -2.93
N ASN A 330 -6.74 19.95 -4.04
CA ASN A 330 -7.42 21.16 -4.50
C ASN A 330 -8.77 20.87 -5.17
N ASP A 331 -8.89 19.67 -5.75
CA ASP A 331 -10.10 19.25 -6.45
C ASP A 331 -11.05 18.51 -5.49
N ALA A 332 -12.09 19.21 -5.05
CA ALA A 332 -13.23 18.62 -4.36
C ALA A 332 -13.96 17.64 -5.31
N GLY A 333 -13.45 16.41 -5.45
CA GLY A 333 -14.01 15.38 -6.31
C GLY A 333 -12.98 14.44 -6.92
N THR A 334 -11.73 14.87 -7.06
CA THR A 334 -10.64 13.97 -7.48
C THR A 334 -10.21 13.18 -6.25
N ALA A 335 -10.43 11.87 -6.26
CA ALA A 335 -10.14 10.99 -5.14
C ALA A 335 -8.63 10.98 -4.84
N GLY A 336 -8.20 11.83 -3.91
CA GLY A 336 -6.89 11.72 -3.27
C GLY A 336 -6.86 10.44 -2.44
N GLY A 337 -6.31 9.37 -3.02
CA GLY A 337 -6.30 8.04 -2.43
C GLY A 337 -4.88 7.61 -2.08
N ALA A 338 -4.69 7.13 -0.85
CA ALA A 338 -3.43 6.56 -0.41
C ALA A 338 -3.70 5.27 0.35
N VAL A 339 -2.92 4.24 0.09
CA VAL A 339 -3.09 2.90 0.67
C VAL A 339 -1.84 2.56 1.46
N PHE A 340 -2.00 2.29 2.75
CA PHE A 340 -0.95 1.90 3.69
C PHE A 340 -1.20 0.47 4.19
N LEU A 341 -0.39 -0.49 3.73
CA LEU A 341 -0.62 -1.93 3.97
C LEU A 341 0.62 -2.66 4.49
N ALA A 342 0.44 -3.49 5.51
CA ALA A 342 1.46 -4.44 5.96
C ALA A 342 2.83 -3.80 6.31
N ASN A 343 2.84 -2.53 6.72
CA ASN A 343 4.06 -1.85 7.13
C ASN A 343 4.37 -2.12 8.61
N GLN A 344 5.65 -2.13 8.97
CA GLN A 344 6.11 -2.04 10.34
C GLN A 344 6.57 -0.60 10.61
N VAL A 345 5.94 0.09 11.55
CA VAL A 345 6.22 1.48 11.86
C VAL A 345 6.44 1.63 13.37
N GLY A 346 7.67 1.90 13.78
CA GLY A 346 8.07 2.07 15.17
C GLY A 346 8.72 3.43 15.41
N THR A 347 8.35 4.06 16.53
CA THR A 347 9.03 5.26 17.01
C THR A 347 9.20 5.18 18.51
N THR A 348 10.30 5.69 19.04
CA THR A 348 10.54 5.79 20.49
C THR A 348 10.13 7.14 21.08
N GLY A 349 9.83 8.14 20.25
CA GLY A 349 9.52 9.51 20.69
C GLY A 349 8.04 9.73 21.01
N THR A 350 7.75 10.32 22.17
CA THR A 350 6.37 10.58 22.66
C THR A 350 5.64 11.72 21.94
N ASN A 351 6.34 12.49 21.10
CA ASN A 351 5.84 13.70 20.43
C ASN A 351 5.66 13.52 18.92
N VAL A 352 5.61 12.27 18.44
CA VAL A 352 5.49 11.98 17.01
C VAL A 352 4.03 11.76 16.65
N SER A 353 3.59 12.43 15.58
CA SER A 353 2.30 12.14 14.93
C SER A 353 2.51 11.14 13.81
N THR A 354 1.60 10.16 13.65
CA THR A 354 1.76 9.16 12.60
C THR A 354 1.30 9.71 11.26
N PHE A 355 0.04 10.12 11.16
CA PHE A 355 -0.56 10.64 9.93
C PHE A 355 -1.09 12.07 10.11
N SER A 356 -0.76 12.93 9.16
CA SER A 356 -1.45 14.20 8.92
C SER A 356 -2.02 14.15 7.51
N ILE A 357 -3.35 14.26 7.39
CA ILE A 357 -4.07 14.12 6.13
C ILE A 357 -4.78 15.44 5.85
N GLY A 358 -4.32 16.15 4.82
CA GLY A 358 -4.90 17.42 4.41
C GLY A 358 -6.36 17.30 3.93
N ASN A 359 -6.98 18.45 3.65
CA ASN A 359 -8.38 18.51 3.23
C ASN A 359 -8.64 17.71 1.94
N ASN A 360 -9.89 17.25 1.76
CA ASN A 360 -10.43 16.64 0.54
C ASN A 360 -9.78 15.30 0.10
N ASN A 361 -8.90 14.70 0.89
CA ASN A 361 -8.39 13.35 0.62
C ASN A 361 -9.49 12.31 0.82
N ASN A 362 -9.89 11.64 -0.26
CA ASN A 362 -10.94 10.62 -0.24
C ASN A 362 -10.39 9.29 -0.75
N GLY A 363 -10.55 8.23 0.06
CA GLY A 363 -10.05 6.90 -0.28
C GLY A 363 -8.70 6.59 0.37
N VAL A 364 -8.40 7.20 1.52
CA VAL A 364 -7.24 6.80 2.33
C VAL A 364 -7.56 5.48 3.03
N ILE A 365 -6.70 4.47 2.90
CA ILE A 365 -6.85 3.14 3.49
C ILE A 365 -5.62 2.82 4.34
N ILE A 366 -5.81 2.47 5.61
CA ILE A 366 -4.72 2.10 6.53
C ILE A 366 -5.10 0.78 7.23
N MET A 367 -4.49 -0.33 6.84
CA MET A 367 -4.81 -1.64 7.44
C MET A 367 -3.64 -2.63 7.38
N GLY A 368 -3.66 -3.60 8.29
CA GLY A 368 -2.66 -4.66 8.40
C GLY A 368 -1.29 -4.18 8.83
N ASN A 369 -1.14 -2.95 9.31
CA ASN A 369 0.16 -2.40 9.74
C ASN A 369 0.44 -2.71 11.21
N ASN A 370 1.72 -2.70 11.56
CA ASN A 370 2.20 -2.82 12.94
C ASN A 370 2.82 -1.51 13.42
N PHE A 371 2.07 -0.75 14.24
CA PHE A 371 2.50 0.47 14.92
C PHE A 371 3.00 0.22 16.37
N GLY A 372 3.32 -1.04 16.69
CA GLY A 372 3.51 -1.56 18.05
C GLY A 372 4.92 -1.54 18.63
N THR A 373 5.95 -1.23 17.83
CA THR A 373 7.33 -1.42 18.24
C THR A 373 7.91 -0.18 18.93
N ALA A 374 7.99 -0.23 20.27
CA ALA A 374 8.92 0.51 21.14
C ALA A 374 8.65 2.00 21.50
N GLY A 375 7.42 2.51 21.45
CA GLY A 375 7.12 3.84 22.03
C GLY A 375 5.64 4.20 22.12
N SER A 376 5.35 5.44 22.49
CA SER A 376 3.99 5.99 22.47
C SER A 376 3.83 7.06 21.40
N TRP A 377 2.68 7.05 20.73
CA TRP A 377 2.34 8.04 19.70
C TRP A 377 1.61 9.23 20.31
N ALA A 378 1.97 10.45 19.90
CA ALA A 378 1.26 11.65 20.34
C ALA A 378 -0.15 11.70 19.74
N THR A 379 -0.23 11.65 18.42
CA THR A 379 -1.49 11.62 17.68
C THR A 379 -1.38 10.65 16.51
N PHE A 380 -2.28 9.66 16.44
CA PHE A 380 -2.24 8.69 15.34
C PHE A 380 -2.77 9.31 14.04
N LEU A 381 -3.96 9.94 14.06
CA LEU A 381 -4.57 10.61 12.91
C LEU A 381 -4.86 12.08 13.20
N THR A 382 -4.35 12.97 12.34
CA THR A 382 -4.79 14.38 12.25
C THR A 382 -5.44 14.59 10.89
N LEU A 383 -6.72 14.96 10.88
CA LEU A 383 -7.50 15.10 9.66
C LEU A 383 -7.88 16.56 9.37
N GLY A 384 -7.74 16.95 8.10
CA GLY A 384 -8.37 18.13 7.53
C GLY A 384 -9.88 17.95 7.34
N THR A 385 -10.50 18.89 6.63
CA THR A 385 -11.92 18.83 6.27
C THR A 385 -12.17 17.90 5.09
N SER A 386 -13.38 17.33 5.00
CA SER A 386 -13.80 16.50 3.85
C SER A 386 -12.90 15.28 3.56
N VAL A 387 -12.30 14.70 4.60
CA VAL A 387 -11.45 13.51 4.47
C VAL A 387 -12.28 12.22 4.53
N GLY A 388 -12.17 11.37 3.52
CA GLY A 388 -12.74 10.02 3.48
C GLY A 388 -11.66 8.96 3.76
N ILE A 389 -11.76 8.28 4.91
CA ILE A 389 -10.72 7.36 5.39
C ILE A 389 -11.29 6.04 5.92
N THR A 390 -10.61 4.94 5.58
CA THR A 390 -10.83 3.61 6.14
C THR A 390 -9.60 3.16 6.91
N VAL A 391 -9.71 3.07 8.23
CA VAL A 391 -8.71 2.42 9.09
C VAL A 391 -9.25 1.06 9.49
N GLY A 392 -8.61 0.00 8.99
CA GLY A 392 -8.94 -1.38 9.32
C GLY A 392 -8.17 -1.87 10.54
N GLU A 393 -8.07 -3.19 10.69
CA GLU A 393 -7.28 -3.81 11.75
C GLU A 393 -5.80 -3.44 11.61
N ASN A 394 -5.21 -2.90 12.66
CA ASN A 394 -3.76 -2.68 12.79
C ASN A 394 -3.37 -3.02 14.24
N THR A 395 -2.09 -3.32 14.48
CA THR A 395 -1.57 -3.44 15.84
C THR A 395 -0.96 -2.11 16.28
N TYR A 396 -1.21 -1.71 17.52
CA TYR A 396 -0.81 -0.39 18.03
C TYR A 396 0.02 -0.52 19.32
N ALA A 397 0.98 0.39 19.49
CA ALA A 397 1.54 0.69 20.79
C ALA A 397 0.60 1.61 21.58
N ALA A 398 1.09 2.22 22.67
CA ALA A 398 0.31 3.25 23.37
C ALA A 398 0.09 4.47 22.46
N ILE A 399 -1.14 4.98 22.40
CA ILE A 399 -1.51 6.17 21.61
C ILE A 399 -2.20 7.15 22.55
N ASN A 400 -1.69 8.37 22.66
CA ASN A 400 -2.27 9.40 23.53
C ASN A 400 -3.57 9.95 22.95
N THR A 401 -3.57 10.29 21.65
CA THR A 401 -4.75 10.75 20.91
C THR A 401 -4.88 9.93 19.63
N PHE A 402 -5.93 9.11 19.53
CA PHE A 402 -6.11 8.30 18.32
C PHE A 402 -6.51 9.15 17.11
N LEU A 403 -7.47 10.06 17.29
CA LEU A 403 -8.05 10.85 16.23
C LEU A 403 -8.21 12.31 16.64
N SER A 404 -7.69 13.21 15.81
CA SER A 404 -7.93 14.65 15.83
C SER A 404 -8.61 15.06 14.52
N GLY A 405 -9.75 15.75 14.61
CA GLY A 405 -10.63 16.03 13.47
C GLY A 405 -11.79 15.03 13.37
N THR A 406 -12.55 15.09 12.26
CA THR A 406 -13.69 14.19 12.03
C THR A 406 -13.70 13.77 10.56
N PRO A 407 -13.60 12.46 10.24
CA PRO A 407 -13.80 11.97 8.89
C PRO A 407 -15.15 12.41 8.31
N ALA A 408 -15.17 12.80 7.04
CA ALA A 408 -16.41 13.06 6.32
C ALA A 408 -17.11 11.74 5.91
N THR A 409 -16.34 10.72 5.56
CA THR A 409 -16.82 9.37 5.22
C THR A 409 -15.83 8.30 5.65
N GLY A 410 -16.27 7.03 5.66
CA GLY A 410 -15.42 5.86 5.83
C GLY A 410 -15.64 5.16 7.17
N SER A 411 -14.62 4.46 7.67
CA SER A 411 -14.72 3.65 8.89
C SER A 411 -13.40 3.58 9.62
N ILE A 412 -13.40 3.63 10.94
CA ILE A 412 -12.20 3.54 11.77
C ILE A 412 -12.37 2.40 12.77
N PHE A 413 -11.50 1.39 12.68
CA PHE A 413 -11.23 0.43 13.75
C PHE A 413 -10.07 0.97 14.61
N ASP A 414 -10.37 1.40 15.83
CA ASP A 414 -9.42 2.10 16.70
C ASP A 414 -8.59 1.18 17.60
N ASN A 415 -7.67 1.78 18.38
CA ASN A 415 -6.80 1.06 19.30
C ASN A 415 -7.51 0.50 20.55
N THR A 416 -8.82 0.73 20.71
CA THR A 416 -9.65 0.12 21.76
C THR A 416 -10.45 -1.08 21.26
N GLY A 417 -10.32 -1.42 19.97
CA GLY A 417 -11.09 -2.48 19.31
C GLY A 417 -12.50 -2.06 18.91
N GLN A 418 -12.81 -0.76 18.93
CA GLN A 418 -14.10 -0.24 18.50
C GLN A 418 -14.08 0.15 17.02
N THR A 419 -15.18 -0.12 16.32
CA THR A 419 -15.41 0.38 14.96
C THR A 419 -16.37 1.56 15.01
N THR A 420 -15.94 2.71 14.48
CA THR A 420 -16.79 3.87 14.23
C THR A 420 -16.96 4.06 12.72
N MET A 421 -18.20 4.16 12.23
CA MET A 421 -18.49 4.46 10.83
C MET A 421 -18.87 5.94 10.67
N TYR A 422 -18.38 6.56 9.60
CA TYR A 422 -18.58 7.98 9.29
C TYR A 422 -19.30 8.15 7.95
N GLY A 423 -20.10 9.22 7.84
CA GLY A 423 -20.91 9.52 6.65
C GLY A 423 -22.29 8.83 6.65
N ALA A 424 -22.98 8.90 5.51
CA ALA A 424 -24.31 8.32 5.36
C ALA A 424 -24.24 6.79 5.22
N VAL A 425 -24.77 6.07 6.21
CA VAL A 425 -24.93 4.62 6.14
C VAL A 425 -26.24 4.31 5.40
N LYS A 426 -26.15 3.75 4.19
CA LYS A 426 -27.32 3.30 3.43
C LYS A 426 -27.48 1.78 3.57
N ALA A 427 -28.32 1.34 4.49
CA ALA A 427 -28.68 -0.07 4.62
C ALA A 427 -29.66 -0.48 3.50
N ALA A 428 -29.41 -1.59 2.82
CA ALA A 428 -30.22 -2.03 1.67
C ALA A 428 -31.58 -2.64 2.07
N SER A 429 -31.72 -3.17 3.29
CA SER A 429 -32.98 -3.80 3.74
C SER A 429 -33.11 -3.89 5.26
N SER A 430 -32.03 -4.24 5.97
CA SER A 430 -31.96 -4.23 7.43
C SER A 430 -30.55 -3.87 7.88
N PHE A 431 -30.45 -3.28 9.08
CA PHE A 431 -29.19 -2.89 9.68
C PHE A 431 -29.07 -3.55 11.05
N GLN A 432 -28.33 -4.65 11.12
CA GLN A 432 -28.05 -5.34 12.38
C GLN A 432 -26.74 -4.82 12.96
N VAL A 433 -26.82 -4.26 14.16
CA VAL A 433 -25.65 -3.79 14.90
C VAL A 433 -25.25 -4.88 15.88
N GLY A 434 -24.07 -5.49 15.68
CA GLY A 434 -23.48 -6.40 16.66
C GLY A 434 -23.08 -5.64 17.93
N SER A 435 -23.01 -6.34 19.07
CA SER A 435 -22.49 -5.75 20.31
C SER A 435 -21.10 -5.16 20.08
N GLY A 436 -20.88 -3.89 20.47
CA GLY A 436 -19.57 -3.21 20.38
C GLY A 436 -19.39 -2.23 19.22
N THR A 437 -20.44 -1.98 18.41
CA THR A 437 -20.39 -0.92 17.38
C THR A 437 -21.07 0.35 17.89
N ALA A 438 -20.38 1.49 17.84
CA ALA A 438 -20.93 2.79 18.17
C ALA A 438 -21.19 3.62 16.89
N PHE A 439 -22.36 4.24 16.77
CA PHE A 439 -22.65 5.23 15.73
C PHE A 439 -22.43 6.61 16.30
N SER A 440 -21.54 7.40 15.68
CA SER A 440 -21.45 8.84 15.93
C SER A 440 -21.49 9.56 14.59
N GLY A 441 -22.49 10.43 14.40
CA GLY A 441 -22.70 11.21 13.18
C GLY A 441 -23.30 12.56 13.52
N ARG A 442 -22.70 13.64 13.00
CA ARG A 442 -23.02 15.03 13.38
C ARG A 442 -24.22 15.62 12.63
N ASP A 443 -24.55 15.10 11.43
CA ASP A 443 -25.52 15.71 10.50
C ASP A 443 -26.68 14.78 10.11
N GLY A 444 -27.04 13.86 10.99
CA GLY A 444 -28.29 13.12 10.86
C GLY A 444 -29.30 13.59 11.89
N THR A 445 -30.37 14.25 11.44
CA THR A 445 -31.69 14.14 12.08
C THR A 445 -32.24 12.70 12.08
N GLY A 446 -31.39 11.71 11.77
CA GLY A 446 -31.60 10.32 12.12
C GLY A 446 -31.85 10.26 13.61
N THR A 447 -33.12 10.10 13.94
CA THR A 447 -33.62 9.55 15.19
C THR A 447 -32.53 8.63 15.72
N ASN A 448 -32.04 8.89 16.95
CA ASN A 448 -31.32 7.88 17.70
C ASN A 448 -31.96 6.54 17.33
N ILE A 449 -31.18 5.52 16.99
CA ILE A 449 -31.68 4.15 17.06
C ILE A 449 -31.97 3.96 18.54
N ALA A 450 -33.10 4.52 18.99
CA ALA A 450 -33.65 4.35 20.30
C ALA A 450 -33.78 2.84 20.35
N SER A 451 -32.97 2.23 21.22
CA SER A 451 -33.21 0.92 21.82
C SER A 451 -34.66 0.58 21.55
N ASN A 452 -34.90 -0.31 20.59
CA ASN A 452 -36.17 -0.52 19.90
C ASN A 452 -37.37 -0.46 20.86
N THR A 453 -37.86 0.76 21.15
CA THR A 453 -39.03 1.03 22.00
C THR A 453 -40.30 1.01 21.15
N VAL A 454 -40.14 0.87 19.83
CA VAL A 454 -41.20 0.41 18.95
C VAL A 454 -41.49 -1.01 19.36
N GLY A 455 -42.64 -1.20 20.03
CA GLY A 455 -43.03 -2.49 20.58
C GLY A 455 -42.94 -3.56 19.51
N MET A 456 -42.40 -4.73 19.85
CA MET A 456 -42.30 -5.84 18.88
C MET A 456 -43.72 -6.31 18.56
N PRO A 457 -44.24 -6.14 17.32
CA PRO A 457 -45.56 -6.63 16.99
C PRO A 457 -45.52 -8.16 16.88
N LEU A 458 -46.26 -8.84 17.75
CA LEU A 458 -46.52 -10.26 17.64
C LEU A 458 -47.74 -10.42 16.74
N VAL A 459 -47.54 -11.03 15.57
CA VAL A 459 -48.60 -11.28 14.60
C VAL A 459 -49.12 -12.70 14.83
N PHE A 460 -50.44 -12.90 14.74
CA PHE A 460 -51.12 -14.18 14.81
C PHE A 460 -52.13 -14.28 13.67
N GLY A 461 -52.42 -15.46 13.14
CA GLY A 461 -53.46 -15.60 12.13
C GLY A 461 -53.93 -17.02 11.86
N CYS A 462 -54.96 -17.13 11.03
CA CYS A 462 -55.49 -18.38 10.48
C CYS A 462 -56.10 -18.13 9.09
N ASN A 463 -56.17 -19.17 8.26
CA ASN A 463 -56.74 -19.14 6.91
C ASN A 463 -58.04 -19.94 6.80
N GLY A 464 -58.92 -19.56 5.87
CA GLY A 464 -60.22 -20.21 5.66
C GLY A 464 -61.33 -19.65 6.55
N THR A 465 -62.53 -20.24 6.44
CA THR A 465 -63.71 -19.85 7.22
C THR A 465 -63.67 -20.46 8.61
N ALA A 466 -64.03 -19.66 9.62
CA ALA A 466 -64.08 -20.05 11.00
C ALA A 466 -65.19 -21.08 11.27
N THR A 467 -64.86 -22.19 11.92
CA THR A 467 -65.86 -23.18 12.36
C THR A 467 -66.84 -22.55 13.35
N SER A 468 -68.14 -22.73 13.15
CA SER A 468 -69.20 -22.21 14.03
C SER A 468 -69.25 -22.92 15.39
N SER A 469 -69.70 -22.22 16.43
CA SER A 469 -69.83 -22.72 17.82
C SER A 469 -68.55 -23.29 18.42
N GLN A 470 -67.41 -22.70 18.15
CA GLN A 470 -66.11 -23.16 18.65
C GLN A 470 -65.30 -22.04 19.31
N THR A 471 -64.42 -22.43 20.22
CA THR A 471 -63.25 -21.62 20.59
C THR A 471 -62.09 -22.06 19.71
N LEU A 472 -61.61 -21.12 18.91
CA LEU A 472 -60.55 -21.33 17.93
C LEU A 472 -59.30 -20.58 18.35
N PHE A 473 -58.16 -21.00 17.84
CA PHE A 473 -56.85 -20.45 18.21
C PHE A 473 -56.15 -19.88 16.97
N LEU A 474 -55.40 -18.78 17.16
CA LEU A 474 -54.55 -18.18 16.13
C LEU A 474 -53.08 -18.53 16.40
N GLU A 475 -52.36 -18.92 15.36
CA GLU A 475 -50.92 -19.25 15.42
C GLU A 475 -50.05 -18.10 14.93
N LEU A 476 -48.75 -18.15 15.24
CA LEU A 476 -47.75 -17.26 14.64
C LEU A 476 -47.69 -17.43 13.11
N PRO A 477 -47.49 -16.35 12.32
CA PRO A 477 -47.62 -16.31 10.87
C PRO A 477 -46.67 -17.23 10.07
N ASN A 478 -45.76 -17.93 10.74
CA ASN A 478 -44.81 -18.84 10.09
C ASN A 478 -45.37 -20.26 9.97
N SER A 479 -46.55 -20.53 10.53
CA SER A 479 -47.28 -21.79 10.34
C SER A 479 -48.18 -21.66 9.11
N ALA A 480 -47.66 -22.02 7.93
CA ALA A 480 -48.39 -21.94 6.66
C ALA A 480 -49.66 -22.83 6.59
N THR A 481 -49.97 -23.57 7.65
CA THR A 481 -51.01 -24.60 7.72
C THR A 481 -52.17 -24.27 8.65
N THR A 482 -52.15 -23.15 9.37
CA THR A 482 -53.20 -22.86 10.36
C THR A 482 -54.51 -22.51 9.68
N THR A 483 -55.48 -23.42 9.75
CA THR A 483 -56.86 -23.16 9.32
C THR A 483 -57.66 -22.55 10.46
N CYS A 484 -58.67 -21.73 10.16
CA CYS A 484 -59.61 -21.20 11.16
C CYS A 484 -60.58 -22.29 11.68
N THR A 485 -60.07 -23.51 11.88
CA THR A 485 -60.84 -24.67 12.36
C THR A 485 -60.15 -25.35 13.54
N ASP A 486 -59.00 -24.83 14.00
CA ASP A 486 -58.24 -25.44 15.09
C ASP A 486 -58.86 -25.12 16.46
N THR A 487 -59.36 -26.16 17.12
CA THR A 487 -59.97 -26.12 18.45
C THR A 487 -59.02 -26.60 19.57
N ALA A 488 -57.83 -27.12 19.23
CA ALA A 488 -56.95 -27.80 20.16
C ALA A 488 -55.91 -26.85 20.76
N ALA A 489 -56.07 -26.49 22.04
CA ALA A 489 -55.13 -25.64 22.77
C ALA A 489 -53.68 -26.17 22.81
N ALA A 490 -53.50 -27.49 22.67
CA ALA A 490 -52.23 -28.18 22.88
C ALA A 490 -51.35 -28.28 21.62
N SER A 491 -51.88 -28.00 20.43
CA SER A 491 -51.15 -28.23 19.17
C SER A 491 -50.42 -26.99 18.64
N LEU A 492 -50.47 -25.87 19.36
CA LEU A 492 -50.13 -24.58 18.77
C LEU A 492 -48.92 -23.91 19.41
N VAL A 493 -48.03 -23.47 18.53
CA VAL A 493 -46.80 -22.74 18.84
C VAL A 493 -47.19 -21.41 19.50
N SER A 494 -47.16 -21.36 20.83
CA SER A 494 -47.22 -20.10 21.55
C SER A 494 -45.95 -19.28 21.29
N ALA A 495 -46.04 -17.95 21.38
CA ALA A 495 -44.87 -17.08 21.29
C ALA A 495 -44.23 -16.93 22.68
N PRO A 496 -43.15 -17.66 23.01
CA PRO A 496 -42.44 -17.42 24.26
C PRO A 496 -41.79 -16.04 24.21
N LEU A 497 -42.03 -15.23 25.23
CA LEU A 497 -41.44 -13.90 25.32
C LEU A 497 -40.07 -13.98 26.00
N PRO A 498 -38.98 -13.54 25.35
CA PRO A 498 -37.63 -13.71 25.89
C PRO A 498 -37.32 -12.77 27.07
N THR A 499 -38.10 -11.70 27.24
CA THR A 499 -37.91 -10.70 28.30
C THR A 499 -39.25 -10.32 28.93
N ALA A 500 -39.22 -9.74 30.13
CA ALA A 500 -40.40 -9.12 30.74
C ALA A 500 -40.83 -7.86 29.95
N GLY A 501 -42.05 -7.40 30.16
CA GLY A 501 -42.59 -6.21 29.49
C GLY A 501 -44.10 -6.01 29.71
N THR A 502 -44.71 -5.21 28.85
CA THR A 502 -46.17 -4.98 28.82
C THR A 502 -46.71 -5.26 27.43
N VAL A 503 -47.77 -6.07 27.35
CA VAL A 503 -48.49 -6.35 26.10
C VAL A 503 -49.73 -5.47 26.01
N ASN A 504 -49.96 -4.81 24.88
CA ASN A 504 -51.10 -3.92 24.59
C ASN A 504 -51.45 -3.94 23.08
N ASN A 505 -52.36 -3.05 22.66
CA ASN A 505 -52.68 -2.77 21.25
C ASN A 505 -53.11 -4.00 20.43
N LEU A 506 -54.16 -4.71 20.89
CA LEU A 506 -54.76 -5.79 20.10
C LEU A 506 -55.47 -5.21 18.88
N ILE A 507 -55.04 -5.59 17.68
CA ILE A 507 -55.67 -5.18 16.42
C ILE A 507 -55.91 -6.43 15.59
N CYS A 508 -57.15 -6.72 15.25
CA CYS A 508 -57.53 -7.89 14.48
C CYS A 508 -58.27 -7.50 13.21
N LYS A 509 -57.88 -8.08 12.07
CA LYS A 509 -58.51 -7.93 10.76
C LYS A 509 -58.97 -9.29 10.25
N ALA A 510 -60.07 -9.30 9.51
CA ALA A 510 -60.59 -10.47 8.82
C ALA A 510 -60.97 -10.10 7.38
N VAL A 511 -60.93 -11.05 6.46
CA VAL A 511 -61.39 -10.83 5.07
C VAL A 511 -62.92 -10.77 5.03
N THR A 512 -63.59 -11.62 5.80
CA THR A 512 -65.06 -11.65 5.92
C THR A 512 -65.41 -11.39 7.38
N GLY A 513 -66.39 -10.52 7.62
CA GLY A 513 -66.91 -10.26 8.96
C GLY A 513 -67.77 -11.41 9.49
N GLY A 514 -68.11 -11.34 10.77
CA GLY A 514 -68.96 -12.35 11.39
C GLY A 514 -70.44 -12.21 11.07
N LYS A 515 -71.22 -13.21 11.46
CA LYS A 515 -72.64 -13.27 11.10
C LYS A 515 -73.54 -12.39 11.96
N VAL A 516 -73.18 -12.21 13.24
CA VAL A 516 -73.97 -11.45 14.23
C VAL A 516 -73.05 -10.58 15.10
N ALA A 517 -73.61 -9.66 15.88
CA ALA A 517 -72.85 -8.71 16.70
C ALA A 517 -71.87 -9.37 17.71
N GLY A 518 -72.15 -10.61 18.13
CA GLY A 518 -71.27 -11.38 19.04
C GLY A 518 -70.24 -12.29 18.35
N SER A 519 -70.09 -12.22 17.02
CA SER A 519 -69.13 -13.05 16.29
C SER A 519 -67.69 -12.61 16.51
N GLY A 520 -66.79 -13.58 16.71
CA GLY A 520 -65.34 -13.37 16.76
C GLY A 520 -64.87 -12.55 17.95
N VAL A 521 -65.19 -12.98 19.17
CA VAL A 521 -64.63 -12.37 20.39
C VAL A 521 -63.17 -12.83 20.52
N MET A 522 -62.24 -11.98 20.12
CA MET A 522 -60.80 -12.16 20.20
C MET A 522 -60.31 -11.92 21.63
N THR A 523 -59.49 -12.79 22.19
CA THR A 523 -58.93 -12.61 23.54
C THR A 523 -57.48 -13.07 23.59
N VAL A 524 -56.60 -12.21 24.09
CA VAL A 524 -55.19 -12.54 24.31
C VAL A 524 -55.06 -13.39 25.57
N ARG A 525 -54.28 -14.46 25.51
CA ARG A 525 -53.94 -15.33 26.65
C ARG A 525 -52.47 -15.21 26.99
N LYS A 526 -52.17 -15.30 28.28
CA LYS A 526 -50.82 -15.41 28.84
C LYS A 526 -50.70 -16.73 29.58
N SER A 527 -49.81 -17.60 29.11
CA SER A 527 -49.49 -18.88 29.74
C SER A 527 -50.76 -19.72 30.01
N GLY A 528 -51.69 -19.71 29.04
CA GLY A 528 -52.98 -20.43 29.12
C GLY A 528 -54.12 -19.66 29.80
N SER A 529 -53.89 -18.49 30.40
CA SER A 529 -54.95 -17.72 31.07
C SER A 529 -55.42 -16.53 30.23
N PRO A 530 -56.74 -16.35 30.00
CA PRO A 530 -57.29 -15.15 29.35
C PRO A 530 -56.85 -13.86 30.05
N GLN A 531 -56.54 -12.82 29.28
CA GLN A 531 -56.15 -11.50 29.75
C GLN A 531 -57.21 -10.46 29.38
N ALA A 532 -57.03 -9.22 29.85
CA ALA A 532 -57.98 -8.12 29.62
C ALA A 532 -58.05 -7.64 28.17
N LEU A 533 -57.01 -7.89 27.35
CA LEU A 533 -57.00 -7.51 25.93
C LEU A 533 -58.01 -8.36 25.13
N THR A 534 -59.12 -7.74 24.74
CA THR A 534 -60.23 -8.40 24.04
C THR A 534 -60.94 -7.47 23.06
N CYS A 535 -61.29 -7.95 21.87
CA CYS A 535 -62.11 -7.22 20.91
C CYS A 535 -63.10 -8.13 20.20
N THR A 536 -64.20 -7.58 19.68
CA THR A 536 -65.22 -8.38 18.96
C THR A 536 -65.39 -7.84 17.55
N PHE A 537 -65.30 -8.71 16.54
CA PHE A 537 -65.55 -8.34 15.15
C PHE A 537 -67.02 -7.95 14.90
N GLY A 538 -67.94 -8.70 15.51
CA GLY A 538 -69.36 -8.61 15.20
C GLY A 538 -69.59 -8.88 13.71
N THR A 539 -70.31 -7.99 13.03
CA THR A 539 -70.49 -8.07 11.56
C THR A 539 -69.40 -7.33 10.76
N GLY A 540 -68.44 -6.69 11.44
CA GLY A 540 -67.35 -5.95 10.80
C GLY A 540 -66.14 -6.83 10.47
N THR A 541 -65.17 -6.25 9.76
CA THR A 541 -63.90 -6.90 9.36
C THR A 541 -62.68 -6.40 10.14
N LEU A 542 -62.89 -5.59 11.18
CA LEU A 542 -61.86 -5.03 12.04
C LEU A 542 -62.38 -4.96 13.48
N CYS A 543 -61.57 -5.39 14.45
CA CYS A 543 -61.76 -5.05 15.85
C CYS A 543 -60.44 -4.64 16.50
N THR A 544 -60.52 -3.74 17.48
CA THR A 544 -59.33 -3.20 18.16
C THR A 544 -59.58 -3.06 19.66
N ASP A 545 -58.58 -3.39 20.47
CA ASP A 545 -58.48 -3.03 21.89
C ASP A 545 -57.14 -2.34 22.13
N VAL A 546 -57.20 -1.02 22.24
CA VAL A 546 -56.07 -0.13 22.53
C VAL A 546 -56.12 0.42 23.96
N THR A 547 -57.09 -0.05 24.76
CA THR A 547 -57.35 0.49 26.10
C THR A 547 -56.71 -0.37 27.18
N HIS A 548 -56.71 -1.69 26.98
CA HIS A 548 -56.19 -2.62 27.98
C HIS A 548 -54.73 -2.97 27.74
N SER A 549 -54.07 -3.45 28.81
CA SER A 549 -52.72 -4.00 28.75
C SER A 549 -52.52 -4.98 29.90
N PHE A 550 -51.47 -5.80 29.84
CA PHE A 550 -51.06 -6.65 30.94
C PHE A 550 -49.55 -6.87 30.95
N SER A 551 -48.98 -7.11 32.13
CA SER A 551 -47.54 -7.40 32.28
C SER A 551 -47.23 -8.87 31.96
N VAL A 552 -46.05 -9.07 31.37
CA VAL A 552 -45.47 -10.38 31.03
C VAL A 552 -44.09 -10.51 31.67
N ALA A 553 -43.74 -11.71 32.10
CA ALA A 553 -42.39 -12.08 32.49
C ALA A 553 -41.64 -12.71 31.31
N ALA A 554 -40.32 -12.83 31.43
CA ALA A 554 -39.57 -13.70 30.52
C ALA A 554 -40.14 -15.13 30.61
N THR A 555 -40.17 -15.85 29.48
CA THR A 555 -40.74 -17.19 29.29
C THR A 555 -42.27 -17.30 29.28
N ASP A 556 -43.01 -16.22 29.56
CA ASP A 556 -44.45 -16.24 29.37
C ASP A 556 -44.81 -16.50 27.90
N ASN A 557 -45.89 -17.23 27.69
CA ASN A 557 -46.37 -17.63 26.37
C ASN A 557 -47.59 -16.81 25.97
N ILE A 558 -47.54 -16.14 24.82
CA ILE A 558 -48.70 -15.41 24.28
C ILE A 558 -49.43 -16.21 23.21
N GLN A 559 -50.75 -16.21 23.30
CA GLN A 559 -51.67 -16.80 22.32
C GLN A 559 -52.87 -15.87 22.12
N ILE A 560 -53.53 -15.96 20.97
CA ILE A 560 -54.83 -15.30 20.75
C ILE A 560 -55.87 -16.39 20.45
N ILE A 561 -56.98 -16.35 21.17
CA ILE A 561 -58.14 -17.20 20.90
C ILE A 561 -59.30 -16.35 20.38
N PHE A 562 -60.25 -16.99 19.72
CA PHE A 562 -61.52 -16.37 19.40
C PHE A 562 -62.69 -17.32 19.47
N THR A 563 -63.85 -16.83 19.92
CA THR A 563 -65.08 -17.62 19.96
C THR A 563 -66.01 -17.26 18.82
N THR A 564 -66.60 -18.28 18.21
CA THR A 564 -67.56 -18.15 17.11
C THR A 564 -68.97 -18.49 17.58
N GLN A 565 -69.97 -17.97 16.87
CA GLN A 565 -71.38 -18.18 17.20
C GLN A 565 -71.96 -19.40 16.47
N ALA A 566 -73.24 -19.73 16.74
CA ALA A 566 -73.95 -20.87 16.13
C ALA A 566 -73.92 -20.89 14.59
N THR A 567 -73.82 -19.70 13.99
CA THR A 567 -73.53 -19.52 12.57
C THR A 567 -72.41 -18.51 12.45
N GLU A 568 -71.35 -18.84 11.70
CA GLU A 568 -70.17 -17.99 11.55
C GLU A 568 -69.77 -17.81 10.08
N THR A 569 -69.30 -16.61 9.75
CA THR A 569 -68.78 -16.25 8.42
C THR A 569 -67.38 -15.64 8.45
N LEU A 570 -66.79 -15.43 9.64
CA LEU A 570 -65.43 -14.93 9.78
C LEU A 570 -64.44 -15.78 8.96
N ALA A 571 -63.51 -15.13 8.27
CA ALA A 571 -62.50 -15.84 7.47
C ALA A 571 -61.19 -15.06 7.36
N ASN A 572 -60.08 -15.80 7.24
CA ASN A 572 -58.73 -15.27 7.03
C ASN A 572 -58.36 -14.17 8.05
N ILE A 573 -58.28 -14.55 9.31
CA ILE A 573 -58.09 -13.63 10.44
C ILE A 573 -56.59 -13.39 10.65
N VAL A 574 -56.21 -12.14 10.86
CA VAL A 574 -54.87 -11.73 11.29
C VAL A 574 -55.00 -10.76 12.46
N CYS A 575 -54.34 -11.05 13.57
CA CYS A 575 -54.27 -10.22 14.76
C CYS A 575 -52.83 -9.80 15.07
N THR A 576 -52.65 -8.62 15.64
CA THR A 576 -51.38 -8.15 16.17
C THR A 576 -51.56 -7.69 17.61
N VAL A 577 -50.53 -7.90 18.44
CA VAL A 577 -50.37 -7.23 19.75
C VAL A 577 -48.95 -6.69 19.81
N GLU A 578 -48.73 -5.62 20.56
CA GLU A 578 -47.41 -5.03 20.74
C GLU A 578 -46.87 -5.39 22.13
N LYS A 579 -45.58 -5.70 22.21
CA LYS A 579 -44.87 -5.84 23.48
C LYS A 579 -43.88 -4.68 23.64
N HIS A 580 -44.05 -3.91 24.70
CA HIS A 580 -43.12 -2.87 25.15
C HIS A 580 -42.20 -3.36 26.27
#